data_AF-A0A821JBM2-F1
#
_entry.id   AF-A0A821JBM2-F1
#
_cell.length_a   1.000
_cell.length_b   1.000
_cell.length_c   1.000
_cell.angle_alpha   90.00
_cell.angle_beta   90.00
_cell.angle_gamma   90.00
#
_symmetry.space_group_name_H-M   'P 1'
#
loop_
_entity.id
_entity.type
_entity.pdbx_description
1 polymer ?
#
loop_
_entity_poly.entity_id
_entity_poly.type
_entity_poly.pdbx_seq_one_letter_code
_entity_poly.pdbx_strand_id
1 'polypeptide(L)'
;CEPNSSNDISSIASGRVLRSGVLQSSFDALILDDIRIGHLLVDHFYDVTVFFIITLDGLWLRKYSLITNENDKKLCLIEQIELKPSMISSNDWKVNKAEFISKTKEIIITTSISVLKISVARCDRFNTSHLCTASMDPYCIWDNYYQRCNFSRISSWKISRQLLTCPILNVTIDGDWTSWSSWFMCQQETGEKCQCRTRSCTQPKPQFDGEFCQGNHIEISQC
;
A
#
# COMPACT_ATOMS: atom_id res chain seq x y z
N CYS A 1 -12.33 49.95 -48.68
CA CYS A 1 -12.16 51.37 -48.29
C CYS A 1 -12.26 51.47 -46.78
N GLU A 2 -11.18 52.00 -46.22
CA GLU A 2 -10.87 52.44 -44.85
C GLU A 2 -11.26 51.64 -43.59
N PRO A 3 -10.28 51.49 -42.66
CA PRO A 3 -10.48 51.02 -41.30
C PRO A 3 -10.91 52.19 -40.41
N ASN A 4 -11.75 51.95 -39.40
CA ASN A 4 -11.79 52.85 -38.25
C ASN A 4 -12.06 52.10 -36.95
N SER A 5 -11.20 52.44 -36.01
CA SER A 5 -11.05 52.02 -34.63
C SER A 5 -12.30 52.19 -33.76
N SER A 6 -12.55 51.20 -32.90
CA SER A 6 -12.70 51.44 -31.45
C SER A 6 -12.52 50.12 -30.71
N ASN A 7 -11.41 50.01 -29.98
CA ASN A 7 -11.15 48.95 -29.02
C ASN A 7 -12.17 49.04 -27.87
N ASP A 8 -13.29 48.33 -27.96
CA ASP A 8 -14.15 48.08 -26.80
C ASP A 8 -13.62 46.90 -26.00
N ILE A 9 -12.52 47.13 -25.27
CA ILE A 9 -12.05 46.26 -24.18
C ILE A 9 -12.61 46.78 -22.85
N SER A 10 -13.90 47.13 -22.82
CA SER A 10 -14.58 47.69 -21.66
C SER A 10 -15.77 46.86 -21.17
N SER A 11 -16.02 45.66 -21.73
CA SER A 11 -17.20 44.85 -21.38
C SER A 11 -16.93 43.53 -20.63
N ILE A 12 -15.68 43.18 -20.30
CA ILE A 12 -15.35 41.98 -19.50
C ILE A 12 -15.15 42.32 -18.00
N ALA A 13 -15.84 43.35 -17.50
CA ALA A 13 -15.66 43.83 -16.12
C ALA A 13 -16.70 43.28 -15.11
N SER A 14 -17.65 42.42 -15.52
CA SER A 14 -18.69 41.94 -14.58
C SER A 14 -19.13 40.48 -14.74
N GLY A 15 -18.37 39.64 -15.46
CA GLY A 15 -18.69 38.22 -15.61
C GLY A 15 -17.45 37.34 -15.59
N ARG A 16 -16.88 37.06 -14.40
CA ARG A 16 -15.73 36.14 -14.24
C ARG A 16 -16.14 34.70 -13.90
N VAL A 17 -17.43 34.43 -13.75
CA VAL A 17 -17.96 33.10 -13.39
C VAL A 17 -18.79 32.58 -14.56
N LEU A 18 -18.42 31.41 -15.06
CA LEU A 18 -19.22 30.68 -16.04
C LEU A 18 -20.53 30.25 -15.39
N ARG A 19 -21.65 30.41 -16.10
CA ARG A 19 -22.98 30.00 -15.60
C ARG A 19 -23.16 28.48 -15.51
N SER A 20 -22.25 27.72 -16.09
CA SER A 20 -22.28 26.25 -16.12
C SER A 20 -21.07 25.67 -15.41
N GLY A 21 -21.30 24.62 -14.62
CA GLY A 21 -20.22 23.79 -14.08
C GLY A 21 -19.54 22.97 -15.18
N VAL A 22 -18.29 22.59 -14.93
CA VAL A 22 -17.60 21.58 -15.76
C VAL A 22 -18.22 20.23 -15.48
N LEU A 23 -18.67 19.54 -16.54
CA LEU A 23 -19.17 18.17 -16.42
C LEU A 23 -17.99 17.23 -16.19
N GLN A 24 -18.07 16.40 -15.16
CA GLN A 24 -17.09 15.35 -14.90
C GLN A 24 -17.19 14.26 -15.98
N SER A 25 -16.04 13.74 -16.43
CA SER A 25 -15.94 12.82 -17.58
C SER A 25 -16.41 11.39 -17.32
N SER A 26 -16.72 11.01 -16.07
CA SER A 26 -17.28 9.70 -15.76
C SER A 26 -18.27 9.75 -14.60
N PHE A 27 -19.37 9.01 -14.78
CA PHE A 27 -20.36 8.71 -13.76
C PHE A 27 -19.71 8.04 -12.57
N ASP A 28 -20.23 8.40 -11.39
CA ASP A 28 -19.70 8.19 -10.05
C ASP A 28 -18.42 8.97 -9.76
N ALA A 29 -18.54 9.99 -8.91
CA ALA A 29 -17.37 10.42 -8.14
C ALA A 29 -16.74 9.15 -7.55
N LEU A 30 -15.41 9.04 -7.58
CA LEU A 30 -14.73 8.01 -6.81
C LEU A 30 -14.95 8.38 -5.33
N ILE A 31 -16.11 8.01 -4.80
CA ILE A 31 -16.51 8.34 -3.44
C ILE A 31 -15.70 7.42 -2.55
N LEU A 32 -14.68 8.01 -1.94
CA LEU A 32 -13.97 7.42 -0.83
C LEU A 32 -14.69 7.87 0.43
N ASP A 33 -15.78 7.19 0.75
CA ASP A 33 -16.54 7.45 1.97
C ASP A 33 -15.57 7.48 3.17
N ASP A 34 -15.73 8.48 4.03
CA ASP A 34 -14.93 8.74 5.23
C ASP A 34 -13.46 9.17 5.04
N ILE A 35 -13.00 9.44 3.82
CA ILE A 35 -11.62 9.89 3.58
C ILE A 35 -11.56 11.36 3.15
N ARG A 36 -10.95 12.19 4.00
CA ARG A 36 -10.50 13.51 3.58
C ARG A 36 -9.15 13.40 2.89
N ILE A 37 -9.08 13.78 1.62
CA ILE A 37 -7.86 13.73 0.81
C ILE A 37 -7.01 14.97 1.11
N GLY A 38 -5.77 14.75 1.55
CA GLY A 38 -4.75 15.81 1.67
C GLY A 38 -3.90 15.92 0.41
N HIS A 39 -3.40 14.79 -0.09
CA HIS A 39 -2.66 14.71 -1.36
C HIS A 39 -3.14 13.54 -2.20
N LEU A 40 -3.30 13.77 -3.50
CA LEU A 40 -3.65 12.76 -4.50
C LEU A 40 -2.52 12.64 -5.51
N LEU A 41 -1.95 11.44 -5.63
CA LEU A 41 -0.98 11.10 -6.67
C LEU A 41 -1.57 9.98 -7.53
N VAL A 42 -1.23 9.98 -8.81
CA VAL A 42 -1.78 9.03 -9.78
C VAL A 42 -0.63 8.43 -10.61
N ASP A 43 -0.67 7.12 -10.80
CA ASP A 43 0.17 6.41 -11.77
C ASP A 43 -0.73 5.67 -12.76
N HIS A 44 -0.51 5.92 -14.04
CA HIS A 44 -1.12 5.12 -15.11
C HIS A 44 -0.14 4.00 -15.45
N PHE A 45 -0.31 2.86 -14.79
CA PHE A 45 0.54 1.70 -14.94
C PHE A 45 -0.09 0.73 -15.94
N TYR A 46 0.36 0.82 -17.20
CA TYR A 46 -0.22 0.09 -18.33
C TYR A 46 -1.72 0.40 -18.49
N ASP A 47 -2.57 -0.61 -18.28
CA ASP A 47 -4.02 -0.58 -18.37
C ASP A 47 -4.71 -0.30 -17.03
N VAL A 48 -3.92 -0.14 -15.96
CA VAL A 48 -4.42 0.09 -14.60
C VAL A 48 -4.12 1.51 -14.16
N THR A 49 -5.11 2.18 -13.58
CA THR A 49 -4.87 3.45 -12.87
C THR A 49 -4.72 3.18 -11.39
N VAL A 50 -3.61 3.60 -10.81
CA VAL A 50 -3.32 3.47 -9.38
C VAL A 50 -3.36 4.86 -8.74
N PHE A 51 -4.12 4.98 -7.67
CA PHE A 51 -4.21 6.19 -6.87
C PHE A 51 -3.44 6.01 -5.57
N PHE A 52 -2.68 7.02 -5.18
CA PHE A 52 -2.01 7.11 -3.90
C PHE A 52 -2.56 8.32 -3.17
N ILE A 53 -3.21 8.08 -2.05
CA ILE A 53 -3.97 9.07 -1.31
C ILE A 53 -3.35 9.22 0.06
N ILE A 54 -2.84 10.40 0.34
CA ILE A 54 -2.45 10.78 1.69
C ILE A 54 -3.64 11.47 2.33
N THR A 55 -4.04 10.99 3.50
CA THR A 55 -5.16 11.55 4.25
C THR A 55 -4.87 12.99 4.69
N LEU A 56 -5.92 13.79 4.90
CA LEU A 56 -5.79 15.20 5.27
C LEU A 56 -5.06 15.40 6.61
N ASP A 57 -5.18 14.44 7.53
CA ASP A 57 -4.43 14.41 8.80
C ASP A 57 -2.94 14.03 8.62
N GLY A 58 -2.54 13.64 7.41
CA GLY A 58 -1.17 13.22 7.08
C GLY A 58 -0.76 11.88 7.70
N LEU A 59 -1.67 11.14 8.33
CA LEU A 59 -1.35 9.93 9.07
C LEU A 59 -1.23 8.69 8.18
N TRP A 60 -2.01 8.63 7.10
CA TRP A 60 -2.11 7.44 6.26
C TRP A 60 -1.80 7.74 4.81
N LEU A 61 -1.04 6.86 4.18
CA LEU A 61 -0.97 6.70 2.73
C LEU A 61 -1.78 5.45 2.36
N ARG A 62 -2.81 5.65 1.53
CA ARG A 62 -3.69 4.59 1.02
C ARG A 62 -3.49 4.44 -0.48
N LYS A 63 -3.28 3.20 -0.91
CA LYS A 63 -3.07 2.86 -2.32
C LYS A 63 -4.31 2.16 -2.84
N TYR A 64 -4.86 2.69 -3.93
CA TYR A 64 -6.02 2.12 -4.59
C TYR A 64 -5.71 1.75 -6.03
N SER A 65 -6.28 0.67 -6.53
CA SER A 65 -6.28 0.34 -7.95
C SER A 65 -7.69 0.49 -8.53
N LEU A 66 -7.78 1.03 -9.73
CA LEU A 66 -9.02 1.12 -10.48
C LEU A 66 -9.14 -0.10 -11.40
N ILE A 67 -10.09 -0.97 -11.08
CA ILE A 67 -10.48 -2.10 -11.91
C ILE A 67 -11.60 -1.62 -12.83
N THR A 68 -11.43 -1.78 -14.14
CA THR A 68 -12.45 -1.44 -15.13
C THR A 68 -12.91 -2.71 -15.82
N ASN A 69 -14.18 -3.05 -15.66
CA ASN A 69 -14.91 -4.07 -16.41
C ASN A 69 -15.79 -3.41 -17.47
N GLU A 70 -16.27 -4.20 -18.43
CA GLU A 70 -17.01 -3.73 -19.62
C GLU A 70 -18.11 -2.70 -19.31
N ASN A 71 -18.73 -2.73 -18.12
CA ASN A 71 -19.72 -1.75 -17.66
C ASN A 71 -19.55 -1.28 -16.21
N ASP A 72 -18.49 -1.66 -15.50
CA ASP A 72 -18.34 -1.36 -14.07
C ASP A 72 -16.92 -0.87 -13.75
N LYS A 73 -16.82 0.16 -12.91
CA LYS A 73 -15.55 0.71 -12.43
C LYS A 73 -15.50 0.56 -10.93
N LYS A 74 -14.56 -0.25 -10.44
CA LYS A 74 -14.39 -0.49 -9.01
C LYS A 74 -13.07 0.06 -8.52
N LEU A 75 -13.12 0.86 -7.47
CA LEU A 75 -11.94 1.32 -6.75
C LEU A 75 -11.63 0.32 -5.63
N CYS A 76 -10.46 -0.32 -5.70
CA CYS A 76 -10.04 -1.32 -4.73
C CYS A 76 -8.91 -0.77 -3.88
N LEU A 77 -9.09 -0.73 -2.56
CA LEU A 77 -8.00 -0.46 -1.63
C LEU A 77 -7.07 -1.68 -1.61
N ILE A 78 -5.79 -1.47 -1.94
CA ILE A 78 -4.79 -2.56 -2.05
C ILE A 78 -3.70 -2.48 -0.99
N GLU A 79 -3.51 -1.31 -0.37
CA GLU A 79 -2.52 -1.14 0.69
C GLU A 79 -2.83 0.09 1.55
N GLN A 80 -2.55 -0.01 2.85
CA GLN A 80 -2.56 1.10 3.79
C GLN A 80 -1.22 1.18 4.51
N ILE A 81 -0.71 2.39 4.68
CA ILE A 81 0.60 2.67 5.25
C ILE A 81 0.45 3.77 6.27
N GLU A 82 0.75 3.47 7.52
CA GLU A 82 0.90 4.50 8.55
C GLU A 82 2.20 5.26 8.29
N LEU A 83 2.09 6.57 8.09
CA LEU A 83 3.23 7.45 7.78
C LEU A 83 3.88 8.02 9.03
N LYS A 84 3.08 8.26 10.08
CA LYS A 84 3.55 8.88 11.33
C LYS A 84 4.28 7.85 12.19
N PRO A 85 5.52 8.12 12.64
CA PRO A 85 6.17 7.28 13.63
C PRO A 85 5.42 7.30 14.99
N SER A 86 5.48 6.19 15.72
CA SER A 86 4.79 6.02 17.01
C SER A 86 5.27 7.00 18.08
N MET A 87 6.54 7.43 18.03
CA MET A 87 7.17 8.30 19.03
C MET A 87 6.81 9.79 18.91
N ILE A 88 6.07 10.19 17.88
CA ILE A 88 5.78 11.60 17.56
C ILE A 88 4.30 11.89 17.77
N SER A 89 4.00 13.00 18.44
CA SER A 89 2.63 13.45 18.65
C SER A 89 1.98 13.82 17.30
N SER A 90 0.67 13.59 17.16
CA SER A 90 -0.04 13.92 15.92
C SER A 90 -0.04 15.42 15.62
N ASN A 91 0.16 16.29 16.61
CA ASN A 91 0.19 17.75 16.41
C ASN A 91 1.51 18.24 15.80
N ASP A 92 2.60 17.52 16.06
CA ASP A 92 3.95 17.85 15.55
C ASP A 92 4.22 17.23 14.19
N TRP A 93 3.38 16.28 13.76
CA TRP A 93 3.45 15.61 12.48
C TRP A 93 2.61 16.31 11.42
N LYS A 94 3.25 16.76 10.34
CA LYS A 94 2.55 17.35 9.18
C LYS A 94 3.20 16.88 7.89
N VAL A 95 2.36 16.52 6.92
CA VAL A 95 2.81 16.31 5.53
C VAL A 95 2.76 17.66 4.83
N ASN A 96 3.89 18.07 4.26
CA ASN A 96 4.04 19.36 3.59
C ASN A 96 3.80 19.23 2.07
N LYS A 97 4.43 18.21 1.46
CA LYS A 97 4.30 17.91 0.03
C LYS A 97 4.48 16.42 -0.19
N ALA A 98 3.80 15.90 -1.20
CA ALA A 98 4.05 14.56 -1.72
C ALA A 98 4.19 14.61 -3.24
N GLU A 99 5.08 13.79 -3.78
CA GLU A 99 5.37 13.72 -5.20
C GLU A 99 5.63 12.27 -5.62
N PHE A 100 5.04 11.86 -6.73
CA PHE A 100 5.30 10.55 -7.33
C PHE A 100 6.34 10.67 -8.44
N ILE A 101 7.41 9.88 -8.32
CA ILE A 101 8.48 9.79 -9.31
C ILE A 101 8.24 8.55 -10.18
N SER A 102 7.67 8.76 -11.36
CA SER A 102 7.29 7.68 -12.28
C SER A 102 8.47 6.83 -12.77
N LYS A 103 9.65 7.43 -12.94
CA LYS A 103 10.87 6.77 -13.45
C LYS A 103 11.41 5.71 -12.48
N THR A 104 11.44 6.03 -11.20
CA THR A 104 11.97 5.15 -10.14
C THR A 104 10.87 4.41 -9.40
N LYS A 105 9.60 4.77 -9.65
CA LYS A 105 8.43 4.19 -9.00
C LYS A 105 8.48 4.39 -7.48
N GLU A 106 8.83 5.61 -7.09
CA GLU A 106 8.98 6.06 -5.71
C GLU A 106 8.00 7.20 -5.41
N ILE A 107 7.47 7.23 -4.20
CA ILE A 107 6.73 8.36 -3.64
C ILE A 107 7.64 9.06 -2.63
N ILE A 108 7.86 10.35 -2.85
CA ILE A 108 8.61 11.21 -1.94
C ILE A 108 7.62 12.04 -1.15
N ILE A 109 7.67 11.97 0.17
CA ILE A 109 6.81 12.71 1.08
C ILE A 109 7.69 13.56 1.98
N THR A 110 7.56 14.88 1.89
CA THR A 110 8.22 15.80 2.81
C THR A 110 7.30 16.08 3.98
N THR A 111 7.84 15.96 5.19
CA THR A 111 7.10 16.16 6.44
C THR A 111 7.71 17.31 7.24
N SER A 112 7.10 17.67 8.36
CA SER A 112 7.64 18.66 9.31
C SER A 112 9.01 18.26 9.88
N ILE A 113 9.36 16.97 9.85
CA ILE A 113 10.54 16.44 10.55
C ILE A 113 11.50 15.65 9.66
N SER A 114 11.03 15.08 8.55
CA SER A 114 11.81 14.16 7.73
C SER A 114 11.26 14.04 6.32
N VAL A 115 12.04 13.41 5.44
CA VAL A 115 11.59 13.02 4.10
C VAL A 115 11.43 11.51 4.07
N LEU A 116 10.23 11.05 3.72
CA LEU A 116 9.94 9.64 3.49
C LEU A 116 10.09 9.33 2.01
N LYS A 117 10.75 8.21 1.71
CA LYS A 117 10.81 7.62 0.38
C LYS A 117 10.16 6.25 0.43
N ILE A 118 9.02 6.10 -0.24
CA ILE A 118 8.22 4.88 -0.23
C ILE A 118 8.20 4.31 -1.65
N SER A 119 8.70 3.09 -1.83
CA SER A 119 8.51 2.35 -3.09
C SER A 119 7.02 2.09 -3.31
N VAL A 120 6.51 2.34 -4.52
CA VAL A 120 5.12 1.97 -4.85
C VAL A 120 4.90 0.46 -4.89
N ALA A 121 5.98 -0.32 -4.99
CA ALA A 121 5.95 -1.77 -4.98
C ALA A 121 6.68 -2.29 -3.74
N ARG A 122 5.92 -2.87 -2.80
CA ARG A 122 6.44 -3.48 -1.57
C ARG A 122 6.17 -4.97 -1.58
N CYS A 123 6.52 -5.62 -2.69
CA CYS A 123 6.17 -7.01 -2.98
C CYS A 123 6.84 -8.01 -2.03
N ASP A 124 8.02 -7.66 -1.50
CA ASP A 124 8.79 -8.51 -0.57
C ASP A 124 8.02 -8.87 0.71
N ARG A 125 6.93 -8.16 1.02
CA ARG A 125 6.03 -8.49 2.14
C ARG A 125 5.22 -9.79 1.92
N PHE A 126 5.12 -10.25 0.68
CA PHE A 126 4.37 -11.46 0.32
C PHE A 126 5.34 -12.63 0.13
N ASN A 127 5.36 -13.53 1.10
CA ASN A 127 6.26 -14.69 1.13
C ASN A 127 5.70 -15.92 0.40
N THR A 128 4.42 -15.95 0.05
CA THR A 128 3.78 -17.06 -0.68
C THR A 128 3.16 -16.60 -1.99
N SER A 129 3.05 -17.54 -2.92
CA SER A 129 2.37 -17.32 -4.22
C SER A 129 0.93 -16.86 -4.04
N HIS A 130 0.21 -17.47 -3.10
CA HIS A 130 -1.17 -17.11 -2.78
C HIS A 130 -1.26 -15.66 -2.29
N LEU A 131 -0.44 -15.24 -1.32
CA LEU A 131 -0.47 -13.86 -0.82
C LEU A 131 -0.06 -12.85 -1.88
N CYS A 132 0.95 -13.17 -2.69
CA CYS A 132 1.44 -12.29 -3.76
C CYS A 132 0.34 -12.05 -4.81
N THR A 133 -0.35 -13.11 -5.24
CA THR A 133 -1.43 -13.02 -6.24
C THR A 133 -2.72 -12.42 -5.65
N ALA A 134 -3.08 -12.79 -4.42
CA ALA A 134 -4.25 -12.26 -3.71
C ALA A 134 -4.10 -10.79 -3.31
N SER A 135 -2.87 -10.26 -3.22
CA SER A 135 -2.64 -8.84 -2.99
C SER A 135 -3.25 -7.94 -4.06
N MET A 136 -3.42 -8.48 -5.28
CA MET A 136 -3.89 -7.79 -6.47
C MET A 136 -3.16 -6.46 -6.71
N ASP A 137 -1.92 -6.36 -6.22
CA ASP A 137 -1.07 -5.21 -6.44
C ASP A 137 -0.57 -5.25 -7.89
N PRO A 138 -0.93 -4.27 -8.74
CA PRO A 138 -0.57 -4.30 -10.16
C PRO A 138 0.94 -4.26 -10.41
N TYR A 139 1.73 -3.86 -9.40
CA TYR A 139 3.19 -3.84 -9.47
C TYR A 139 3.85 -5.13 -8.99
N CYS A 140 3.11 -6.08 -8.43
CA CYS A 140 3.67 -7.32 -7.88
C CYS A 140 3.34 -8.52 -8.75
N ILE A 141 4.31 -9.43 -8.90
CA ILE A 141 4.15 -10.70 -9.57
C ILE A 141 4.90 -11.80 -8.84
N TRP A 142 4.29 -12.98 -8.76
CA TRP A 142 4.95 -14.15 -8.20
C TRP A 142 5.92 -14.75 -9.22
N ASP A 143 7.17 -14.86 -8.83
CA ASP A 143 8.21 -15.51 -9.63
C ASP A 143 8.32 -16.98 -9.22
N ASN A 144 7.86 -17.89 -10.09
CA ASN A 144 7.91 -19.33 -9.86
C ASN A 144 9.33 -19.91 -9.88
N TYR A 145 10.28 -19.25 -10.54
CA TYR A 145 11.65 -19.73 -10.58
C TYR A 145 12.37 -19.45 -9.26
N TYR A 146 12.23 -18.23 -8.76
CA TYR A 146 12.87 -17.81 -7.51
C TYR A 146 12.00 -18.02 -6.26
N GLN A 147 10.75 -18.47 -6.42
CA GLN A 147 9.77 -18.66 -5.34
C GLN A 147 9.62 -17.42 -4.45
N ARG A 148 9.47 -16.24 -5.08
CA ARG A 148 9.34 -14.96 -4.38
C ARG A 148 8.47 -13.97 -5.13
N CYS A 149 7.84 -13.06 -4.40
CA CYS A 149 7.05 -11.97 -4.98
C CYS A 149 7.95 -10.78 -5.34
N ASN A 150 8.07 -10.46 -6.63
CA ASN A 150 8.95 -9.40 -7.13
C ASN A 150 8.17 -8.25 -7.76
N PHE A 151 8.83 -7.11 -7.89
CA PHE A 151 8.34 -6.00 -8.72
C PHE A 151 8.26 -6.43 -10.19
N SER A 152 7.07 -6.26 -10.78
CA SER A 152 6.82 -6.48 -12.19
C SER A 152 6.92 -5.17 -12.97
N ARG A 153 7.61 -5.22 -14.11
CA ARG A 153 7.61 -4.12 -15.08
C ARG A 153 6.44 -4.17 -16.06
N ILE A 154 5.56 -5.18 -15.96
CA ILE A 154 4.36 -5.39 -16.79
C ILE A 154 3.16 -5.61 -15.84
N SER A 155 1.95 -5.17 -16.20
CA SER A 155 0.77 -5.41 -15.35
C SER A 155 0.48 -6.92 -15.21
N SER A 156 0.46 -7.41 -13.97
CA SER A 156 0.16 -8.82 -13.65
C SER A 156 -1.25 -9.23 -14.09
N TRP A 157 -2.16 -8.26 -14.22
CA TRP A 157 -3.57 -8.46 -14.58
C TRP A 157 -3.78 -8.94 -16.03
N LYS A 158 -2.84 -8.65 -16.95
CA LYS A 158 -2.86 -9.23 -18.31
C LYS A 158 -2.56 -10.74 -18.32
N ILE A 159 -1.89 -11.24 -17.29
CA ILE A 159 -1.44 -12.64 -17.21
C ILE A 159 -2.47 -13.50 -16.45
N SER A 160 -3.16 -12.96 -15.44
CA SER A 160 -4.00 -13.78 -14.56
C SER A 160 -5.37 -14.16 -15.14
N ARG A 161 -5.95 -13.43 -16.11
CA ARG A 161 -7.31 -13.64 -16.72
C ARG A 161 -8.50 -13.86 -15.74
N GLN A 162 -8.22 -13.89 -14.46
CA GLN A 162 -9.10 -14.04 -13.31
C GLN A 162 -8.56 -13.09 -12.25
N LEU A 163 -9.47 -12.58 -11.41
CA LEU A 163 -9.28 -11.58 -10.35
C LEU A 163 -9.69 -10.16 -10.76
N LEU A 164 -10.95 -10.02 -11.19
CA LEU A 164 -11.71 -8.76 -11.21
C LEU A 164 -12.39 -8.48 -9.86
N THR A 165 -11.78 -8.92 -8.77
CA THR A 165 -12.27 -8.69 -7.40
C THR A 165 -11.30 -7.77 -6.69
N CYS A 166 -11.72 -7.13 -5.60
CA CYS A 166 -10.78 -6.35 -4.78
C CYS A 166 -10.02 -7.30 -3.84
N PRO A 167 -8.78 -6.98 -3.47
CA PRO A 167 -8.07 -7.77 -2.50
C PRO A 167 -8.75 -7.65 -1.13
N ILE A 168 -8.67 -8.73 -0.36
CA ILE A 168 -9.06 -8.71 1.04
C ILE A 168 -7.84 -8.19 1.81
N LEU A 169 -7.89 -6.97 2.32
CA LEU A 169 -6.72 -6.35 3.00
C LEU A 169 -6.33 -7.06 4.30
N ASN A 170 -7.31 -7.76 4.89
CA ASN A 170 -7.16 -8.51 6.12
C ASN A 170 -7.18 -10.01 5.82
N VAL A 171 -6.32 -10.47 4.88
CA VAL A 171 -6.05 -11.91 4.84
C VAL A 171 -5.34 -12.24 6.13
N THR A 172 -5.95 -13.08 6.95
CA THR A 172 -5.32 -13.66 8.14
C THR A 172 -3.98 -14.25 7.74
N ILE A 173 -2.91 -13.72 8.33
CA ILE A 173 -1.57 -14.30 8.16
C ILE A 173 -1.31 -15.07 9.42
N ASP A 174 -1.43 -16.39 9.36
CA ASP A 174 -1.06 -17.24 10.49
C ASP A 174 0.45 -17.14 10.72
N GLY A 175 0.84 -17.27 11.98
CA GLY A 175 2.25 -17.30 12.32
C GLY A 175 2.88 -18.61 11.89
N ASP A 176 4.15 -18.53 11.52
CA ASP A 176 4.97 -19.72 11.28
C ASP A 176 6.26 -19.67 12.10
N TRP A 177 6.76 -20.87 12.42
CA TRP A 177 7.92 -21.07 13.27
C TRP A 177 9.19 -20.64 12.54
N THR A 178 10.06 -19.91 13.21
CA THR A 178 11.47 -19.82 12.81
C THR A 178 12.10 -21.22 12.88
N SER A 179 13.20 -21.39 12.16
CA SER A 179 14.10 -22.51 12.44
C SER A 179 14.46 -22.55 13.93
N TRP A 180 14.62 -23.76 14.46
CA TRP A 180 15.12 -23.96 15.81
C TRP A 180 16.51 -23.32 15.97
N SER A 181 16.77 -22.77 17.16
CA SER A 181 18.11 -22.39 17.58
C SER A 181 19.03 -23.62 17.62
N SER A 182 20.34 -23.38 17.61
CA SER A 182 21.29 -24.39 18.06
C SER A 182 20.97 -24.81 19.49
N TRP A 183 21.28 -26.06 19.83
CA TRP A 183 21.21 -26.55 21.21
C TRP A 183 22.14 -25.76 22.12
N PHE A 184 21.67 -25.41 23.31
CA PHE A 184 22.44 -24.75 24.35
C PHE A 184 22.18 -25.40 25.72
N MET A 185 23.13 -25.29 26.64
CA MET A 185 22.96 -25.83 28.00
C MET A 185 21.96 -24.97 28.78
N CYS A 186 20.96 -25.61 29.36
CA CYS A 186 19.97 -25.01 30.24
C CYS A 186 19.91 -25.80 31.56
N GLN A 187 19.35 -25.19 32.61
CA GLN A 187 19.22 -25.82 33.91
C GLN A 187 17.76 -25.80 34.32
N GLN A 188 17.22 -26.95 34.74
CA GLN A 188 15.88 -27.01 35.35
C GLN A 188 15.90 -26.43 36.77
N GLU A 189 14.74 -26.08 37.31
CA GLU A 189 14.62 -25.59 38.69
C GLU A 189 15.13 -26.60 39.74
N THR A 190 15.12 -27.89 39.39
CA THR A 190 15.69 -28.99 40.19
C THR A 190 17.22 -28.99 40.25
N GLY A 191 17.87 -28.16 39.43
CA GLY A 191 19.33 -28.04 39.35
C GLY A 191 19.98 -28.93 38.30
N GLU A 192 19.23 -29.80 37.61
CA GLU A 192 19.73 -30.67 36.55
C GLU A 192 20.11 -29.89 35.29
N LYS A 193 21.25 -30.25 34.69
CA LYS A 193 21.74 -29.64 33.44
C LYS A 193 21.19 -30.41 32.25
N CYS A 194 20.45 -29.71 31.38
CA CYS A 194 19.87 -30.28 30.17
C CYS A 194 20.36 -29.52 28.92
N GLN A 195 20.00 -30.03 27.75
CA GLN A 195 20.12 -29.30 26.48
C GLN A 195 18.76 -28.72 26.08
N CYS A 196 18.73 -27.45 25.73
CA CYS A 196 17.55 -26.73 25.26
C CYS A 196 17.75 -26.17 23.86
N ARG A 197 16.66 -26.03 23.11
CA ARG A 197 16.60 -25.22 21.90
C ARG A 197 15.29 -24.44 21.85
N THR A 198 15.29 -23.31 21.17
CA THR A 198 14.14 -22.39 21.10
C THR A 198 13.77 -22.07 19.65
N ARG A 199 12.51 -21.70 19.42
CA ARG A 199 12.03 -21.15 18.16
C ARG A 199 10.97 -20.08 18.44
N SER A 200 10.76 -19.19 17.49
CA SER A 200 9.80 -18.08 17.62
C SER A 200 8.75 -18.13 16.52
N CYS A 201 7.52 -17.76 16.84
CA CYS A 201 6.43 -17.69 15.85
C CYS A 201 6.46 -16.35 15.10
N THR A 202 7.47 -16.18 14.24
CA THR A 202 7.76 -14.88 13.60
C THR A 202 8.14 -15.01 12.13
N GLN A 203 8.01 -16.17 11.50
CA GLN A 203 8.47 -16.40 10.14
C GLN A 203 7.41 -16.97 9.18
N PRO A 204 6.23 -16.31 9.01
CA PRO A 204 5.93 -14.92 9.37
C PRO A 204 5.33 -14.75 10.78
N LYS A 205 5.27 -13.51 11.28
CA LYS A 205 4.54 -13.19 12.51
C LYS A 205 3.03 -13.17 12.19
N PRO A 206 2.16 -13.65 13.11
CA PRO A 206 0.73 -13.54 12.90
C PRO A 206 0.27 -12.10 12.65
N GLN A 207 -0.62 -11.89 11.67
CA GLN A 207 -1.24 -10.60 11.36
C GLN A 207 -2.72 -10.78 11.03
N PHE A 208 -3.51 -9.72 11.24
CA PHE A 208 -4.92 -9.65 10.87
C PHE A 208 -5.74 -10.84 11.42
N ASP A 209 -5.69 -11.06 12.73
CA ASP A 209 -6.32 -12.19 13.43
C ASP A 209 -5.81 -13.59 13.03
N GLY A 210 -4.65 -13.68 12.35
CA GLY A 210 -3.99 -14.96 12.09
C GLY A 210 -3.59 -15.70 13.37
N GLU A 211 -3.61 -17.03 13.30
CA GLU A 211 -3.34 -17.87 14.46
C GLU A 211 -1.88 -17.81 14.90
N PHE A 212 -1.65 -17.87 16.21
CA PHE A 212 -0.31 -18.10 16.72
C PHE A 212 0.09 -19.57 16.51
N CYS A 213 1.38 -19.81 16.29
CA CYS A 213 1.90 -21.13 16.00
C CYS A 213 1.55 -22.13 17.10
N GLN A 214 0.99 -23.28 16.71
CA GLN A 214 0.68 -24.36 17.63
C GLN A 214 1.95 -25.17 17.96
N GLY A 215 2.08 -25.54 19.24
CA GLY A 215 3.19 -26.36 19.77
C GLY A 215 4.21 -25.59 20.61
N ASN A 216 5.23 -26.31 21.09
CA ASN A 216 6.18 -25.74 22.04
C ASN A 216 7.21 -24.83 21.33
N HIS A 217 7.49 -23.68 21.94
CA HIS A 217 8.54 -22.74 21.53
C HIS A 217 9.91 -23.11 22.12
N ILE A 218 9.94 -24.04 23.09
CA ILE A 218 11.14 -24.59 23.73
C ILE A 218 11.07 -26.10 23.66
N GLU A 219 12.21 -26.72 23.38
CA GLU A 219 12.39 -28.16 23.50
C GLU A 219 13.58 -28.44 24.42
N ILE A 220 13.41 -29.44 25.29
CA ILE A 220 14.40 -29.86 26.28
C ILE A 220 14.73 -31.33 26.01
N SER A 221 16.01 -31.66 26.00
CA SER A 221 16.55 -32.99 25.79
C SER A 221 17.73 -33.23 26.72
N GLN A 222 18.05 -34.50 26.99
CA GLN A 222 19.24 -34.93 27.75
C GLN A 222 19.38 -34.22 29.11
N CYS A 223 18.41 -34.45 29.98
CA CYS A 223 18.56 -34.33 31.43
C CYS A 223 19.03 -35.71 31.97
#